data_AF-A0A5W0PJQ8-F1
#
_entry.id   AF-A0A5W0PJQ8-F1
#
_cell.length_a   1.000
_cell.length_b   1.000
_cell.length_c   1.000
_cell.angle_alpha   90.00
_cell.angle_beta   90.00
_cell.angle_gamma   90.00
#
_symmetry.space_group_name_H-M   'P 1'
#
loop_
_entity.id
_entity.type
_entity.pdbx_description
1 polymer ?
#
loop_
_entity_poly.entity_id
_entity_poly.type
_entity_poly.pdbx_seq_one_letter_code
_entity_poly.pdbx_strand_id
1 'polypeptide(L)'
;MGEVQTKAPLDSPALTGTPTAPMPETTAAGIEIATAAFVVAKVAQLVGSAPEALDTLQELADALGNDPNFAITVLNKLAGKQPLDETLTALSGKSADGFIEYISLRETINHAADALHKSQNG
;
A
#
# COMPACT_ATOMS: atom_id res chain seq x y z
N MET A 1 57.11 -21.57 -30.89
CA MET A 1 56.53 -20.20 -30.90
C MET A 1 54.99 -20.22 -30.85
N GLY A 2 54.36 -21.18 -30.13
CA GLY A 2 52.90 -21.43 -30.21
C GLY A 2 52.09 -21.15 -28.94
N GLU A 3 52.72 -20.87 -27.80
CA GLU A 3 52.03 -20.76 -26.50
C GLU A 3 51.44 -19.36 -26.22
N VAL A 4 51.82 -18.35 -27.00
CA VAL A 4 51.32 -16.97 -26.84
C VAL A 4 49.93 -16.77 -27.43
N GLN A 5 49.43 -17.69 -28.27
CA GLN A 5 48.11 -17.57 -28.90
C GLN A 5 46.95 -18.19 -28.11
N THR A 6 47.21 -18.73 -26.91
CA THR A 6 46.17 -19.35 -26.06
C THR A 6 45.86 -18.55 -24.79
N LYS A 7 46.58 -17.46 -24.52
CA LYS A 7 46.35 -16.59 -23.36
C LYS A 7 45.50 -15.38 -23.75
N ALA A 8 44.63 -14.93 -22.86
CA ALA A 8 43.85 -13.72 -23.05
C ALA A 8 44.76 -12.46 -22.99
N PRO A 9 44.37 -11.34 -23.62
CA PRO A 9 45.08 -10.06 -23.48
C PRO A 9 45.23 -9.64 -22.02
N LEU A 10 46.36 -9.05 -21.67
CA LEU A 10 46.59 -8.54 -20.31
C LEU A 10 45.66 -7.37 -19.99
N ASP A 11 45.53 -6.45 -20.95
CA ASP A 11 44.64 -5.30 -20.84
C ASP A 11 43.26 -5.66 -21.37
N SER A 12 42.25 -5.54 -20.50
CA SER A 12 40.83 -5.74 -20.83
C SER A 12 40.54 -7.06 -21.59
N PRO A 13 40.88 -8.23 -21.03
CA PRO A 13 40.54 -9.51 -21.63
C PRO A 13 39.03 -9.65 -21.82
N ALA A 14 38.60 -10.11 -22.99
CA ALA A 14 37.21 -10.53 -23.20
C ALA A 14 36.95 -11.88 -22.53
N LEU A 15 36.09 -11.91 -21.51
CA LEU A 15 35.69 -13.13 -20.83
C LEU A 15 34.45 -13.71 -21.51
N THR A 16 34.59 -14.89 -22.14
CA THR A 16 33.50 -15.59 -22.83
C THR A 16 33.33 -17.01 -22.27
N GLY A 17 32.16 -17.62 -22.44
CA GLY A 17 31.85 -18.94 -21.88
C GLY A 17 31.63 -18.89 -20.36
N THR A 18 32.24 -19.83 -19.62
CA THR A 18 32.14 -19.95 -18.15
C THR A 18 33.50 -19.71 -17.47
N PRO A 19 34.02 -18.46 -17.48
CA PRO A 19 35.28 -18.13 -16.81
C PRO A 19 35.17 -18.39 -15.30
N THR A 20 36.23 -18.94 -14.72
CA THR A 20 36.31 -19.19 -13.28
C THR A 20 37.27 -18.20 -12.63
N ALA A 21 36.92 -17.67 -11.47
CA ALA A 21 37.81 -16.91 -10.59
C ALA A 21 37.68 -17.45 -9.16
N PRO A 22 38.72 -17.33 -8.31
CA PRO A 22 38.61 -17.63 -6.89
C PRO A 22 37.47 -16.82 -6.26
N MET A 23 36.71 -17.44 -5.36
CA MET A 23 35.70 -16.70 -4.58
C MET A 23 36.43 -15.75 -3.62
N PRO A 24 36.15 -14.45 -3.64
CA PRO A 24 36.65 -13.54 -2.63
C PRO A 24 36.11 -13.88 -1.25
N GLU A 25 36.83 -13.47 -0.21
CA GLU A 25 36.33 -13.52 1.17
C GLU A 25 35.00 -12.76 1.28
N THR A 26 34.07 -13.23 2.11
CA THR A 26 32.76 -12.56 2.24
C THR A 26 32.87 -11.13 2.81
N THR A 27 34.00 -10.70 3.34
CA THR A 27 34.23 -9.31 3.76
C THR A 27 34.82 -8.42 2.66
N ALA A 28 35.05 -8.92 1.45
CA ALA A 28 35.60 -8.17 0.34
C ALA A 28 34.73 -6.95 -0.02
N ALA A 29 35.38 -5.82 -0.27
CA ALA A 29 34.75 -4.53 -0.57
C ALA A 29 35.55 -3.72 -1.60
N GLY A 30 36.54 -4.34 -2.26
CA GLY A 30 37.42 -3.71 -3.23
C GLY A 30 36.96 -3.95 -4.67
N ILE A 31 37.95 -4.09 -5.56
CA ILE A 31 37.76 -4.32 -7.00
C ILE A 31 37.86 -5.81 -7.38
N GLU A 32 37.64 -6.71 -6.43
CA GLU A 32 37.68 -8.15 -6.68
C GLU A 32 36.58 -8.59 -7.67
N ILE A 33 36.82 -9.70 -8.37
CA ILE A 33 35.82 -10.29 -9.26
C ILE A 33 34.70 -10.91 -8.40
N ALA A 34 33.50 -10.33 -8.46
CA ALA A 34 32.31 -10.88 -7.82
C ALA A 34 31.87 -12.16 -8.54
N THR A 35 32.30 -13.31 -8.03
CA THR A 35 31.86 -14.62 -8.55
C THR A 35 30.40 -14.90 -8.19
N ALA A 36 29.74 -15.81 -8.93
CA ALA A 36 28.39 -16.25 -8.59
C ALA A 36 28.29 -16.81 -7.15
N ALA A 37 29.30 -17.56 -6.70
CA ALA A 37 29.37 -18.08 -5.34
C ALA A 37 29.44 -16.96 -4.28
N PHE A 38 30.19 -15.89 -4.55
CA PHE A 38 30.24 -14.71 -3.68
C PHE A 38 28.87 -14.03 -3.55
N VAL A 39 28.16 -13.84 -4.67
CA VAL A 39 26.82 -13.25 -4.66
C VAL A 39 25.83 -14.12 -3.90
N VAL A 40 25.83 -15.44 -4.14
CA VAL A 40 24.97 -16.39 -3.40
C VAL A 40 25.26 -16.34 -1.90
N ALA A 41 26.54 -16.32 -1.49
CA ALA A 41 26.91 -16.23 -0.08
C ALA A 41 26.44 -14.91 0.56
N LYS A 42 26.54 -13.78 -0.16
CA LYS A 42 26.05 -12.48 0.30
C LYS A 42 24.53 -12.42 0.43
N VAL A 43 23.81 -12.96 -0.55
CA VAL A 43 22.34 -13.06 -0.47
C VAL A 43 21.95 -13.98 0.68
N ALA A 44 22.62 -15.12 0.86
CA ALA A 44 22.40 -16.02 1.99
C ALA A 44 22.64 -15.33 3.35
N GLN A 45 23.69 -14.50 3.46
CA GLN A 45 23.92 -13.68 4.66
C GLN A 45 22.83 -12.63 4.88
N LEU A 46 22.32 -12.01 3.81
CA LEU A 46 21.25 -11.00 3.88
C LEU A 46 19.92 -11.61 4.30
N VAL A 47 19.53 -12.75 3.71
CA VAL A 47 18.30 -13.47 4.09
C VAL A 47 18.47 -14.20 5.43
N GLY A 48 19.72 -14.47 5.82
CA GLY A 48 20.08 -15.05 7.11
C GLY A 48 19.32 -16.33 7.42
N SER A 49 18.80 -16.43 8.64
CA SER A 49 18.01 -17.56 9.11
C SER A 49 16.51 -17.43 8.83
N ALA A 50 16.09 -16.44 8.05
CA ALA A 50 14.68 -16.07 7.93
C ALA A 50 14.03 -16.28 6.55
N PRO A 51 14.27 -17.38 5.81
CA PRO A 51 13.52 -17.67 4.58
C PRO A 51 12.00 -17.67 4.80
N GLU A 52 11.54 -18.29 5.88
CA GLU A 52 10.12 -18.34 6.24
C GLU A 52 9.58 -16.95 6.60
N ALA A 53 10.38 -16.08 7.23
CA ALA A 53 9.92 -14.74 7.54
C ALA A 53 9.75 -13.90 6.27
N LEU A 54 10.65 -14.04 5.28
CA LEU A 54 10.47 -13.37 3.98
C LEU A 54 9.20 -13.84 3.27
N ASP A 55 8.89 -15.14 3.37
CA ASP A 55 7.63 -15.70 2.87
C ASP A 55 6.42 -15.07 3.58
N THR A 56 6.43 -15.01 4.92
CA THR A 56 5.36 -14.33 5.67
C THR A 56 5.23 -12.84 5.33
N LEU A 57 6.33 -12.13 5.07
CA LEU A 57 6.28 -10.74 4.66
C LEU A 57 5.67 -10.58 3.27
N GLN A 58 5.93 -11.52 2.35
CA GLN A 58 5.28 -11.57 1.04
C GLN A 58 3.78 -11.83 1.18
N GLU A 59 3.38 -12.81 2.00
CA GLU A 59 1.97 -13.10 2.28
C GLU A 59 1.24 -11.90 2.88
N LEU A 60 1.87 -11.18 3.82
CA LEU A 60 1.31 -9.97 4.40
C LEU A 60 1.18 -8.83 3.38
N ALA A 61 2.19 -8.63 2.52
CA ALA A 61 2.13 -7.63 1.46
C ALA A 61 0.98 -7.92 0.49
N ASP A 62 0.81 -9.18 0.11
CA ASP A 62 -0.30 -9.62 -0.76
C ASP A 62 -1.66 -9.51 -0.05
N ALA A 63 -1.76 -9.85 1.24
CA ALA A 63 -2.96 -9.68 2.04
C ALA A 63 -3.37 -8.20 2.19
N LEU A 64 -2.41 -7.29 2.20
CA LEU A 64 -2.62 -5.84 2.17
C LEU A 64 -2.79 -5.28 0.75
N GLY A 65 -2.77 -6.12 -0.28
CA GLY A 65 -2.98 -5.76 -1.68
C GLY A 65 -1.83 -4.97 -2.30
N ASN A 66 -0.61 -5.10 -1.76
CA ASN A 66 0.56 -4.33 -2.19
C ASN A 66 0.30 -2.81 -2.26
N ASP A 67 -0.55 -2.29 -1.35
CA ASP A 67 -0.99 -0.90 -1.35
C ASP A 67 -0.04 -0.01 -0.53
N PRO A 68 0.77 0.88 -1.16
CA PRO A 68 1.67 1.77 -0.45
C PRO A 68 0.93 2.82 0.40
N ASN A 69 -0.36 3.03 0.14
CA ASN A 69 -1.23 3.95 0.86
C ASN A 69 -2.35 3.21 1.60
N PHE A 70 -2.13 1.95 2.01
CA PHE A 70 -3.15 1.08 2.63
C PHE A 70 -4.02 1.81 3.67
N ALA A 71 -3.38 2.56 4.59
CA ALA A 71 -4.09 3.31 5.62
C ALA A 71 -5.08 4.35 5.04
N ILE A 72 -4.65 5.12 4.03
CA ILE A 72 -5.51 6.11 3.35
C ILE A 72 -6.65 5.42 2.61
N THR A 73 -6.36 4.31 1.93
CA THR A 73 -7.36 3.52 1.22
C THR A 73 -8.44 2.99 2.17
N VAL A 74 -8.05 2.44 3.32
CA VAL A 74 -9.00 1.98 4.35
C VAL A 74 -9.77 3.14 4.96
N LEU A 75 -9.10 4.27 5.24
CA LEU A 75 -9.76 5.48 5.76
C LEU A 75 -10.82 6.02 4.80
N ASN A 76 -10.53 6.11 3.50
CA ASN A 76 -11.50 6.53 2.50
C ASN A 76 -12.68 5.54 2.39
N LYS A 77 -12.41 4.23 2.46
CA LYS A 77 -13.45 3.19 2.48
C LYS A 77 -14.35 3.31 3.71
N LEU A 78 -13.81 3.69 4.87
CA LEU A 78 -14.54 3.88 6.12
C LEU A 78 -15.31 5.21 6.15
N ALA A 79 -14.71 6.28 5.64
CA ALA A 79 -15.32 7.62 5.59
C ALA A 79 -16.62 7.67 4.78
N GLY A 80 -16.76 6.78 3.79
CA GLY A 80 -18.00 6.61 3.02
C GLY A 80 -19.09 5.78 3.70
N LYS A 81 -18.87 5.24 4.90
CA LYS A 81 -19.88 4.44 5.61
C LYS A 81 -20.78 5.34 6.46
N GLN A 82 -22.07 5.35 6.14
CA GLN A 82 -23.10 5.81 7.07
C GLN A 82 -23.38 4.73 8.13
N PRO A 83 -23.93 5.09 9.30
CA PRO A 83 -24.52 4.12 10.22
C PRO A 83 -25.57 3.25 9.52
N LEU A 84 -25.69 1.96 9.86
CA LEU A 84 -26.59 0.99 9.20
C LEU A 84 -28.09 1.23 9.47
N ASP A 85 -28.45 2.34 10.10
CA ASP A 85 -29.81 2.63 10.53
C ASP A 85 -30.56 3.43 9.46
N GLU A 86 -31.70 2.92 8.99
CA GLU A 86 -32.48 3.54 7.90
C GLU A 86 -32.94 4.94 8.25
N THR A 87 -33.29 5.16 9.52
CA THR A 87 -33.63 6.50 10.00
C THR A 87 -32.41 7.40 9.92
N LEU A 88 -31.24 6.93 10.37
CA LEU A 88 -30.02 7.71 10.37
C LEU A 88 -29.50 8.02 8.96
N THR A 89 -29.65 7.11 8.00
CA THR A 89 -29.39 7.39 6.56
C THR A 89 -30.37 8.38 5.99
N ALA A 90 -31.67 8.22 6.24
CA ALA A 90 -32.69 9.12 5.72
C ALA A 90 -32.55 10.53 6.29
N LEU A 91 -32.19 10.64 7.58
CA LEU A 91 -31.92 11.91 8.24
C LEU A 91 -30.58 12.53 7.80
N SER A 92 -29.59 11.70 7.48
CA SER A 92 -28.27 12.17 7.07
C SER A 92 -28.35 12.98 5.77
N GLY A 93 -27.92 14.25 5.83
CA GLY A 93 -27.89 15.14 4.68
C GLY A 93 -29.20 15.88 4.37
N LYS A 94 -30.27 15.70 5.16
CA LYS A 94 -31.49 16.52 5.02
C LYS A 94 -31.31 17.93 5.59
N SER A 95 -31.94 18.91 4.94
CA SER A 95 -32.12 20.26 5.49
C SER A 95 -33.18 20.26 6.60
N ALA A 96 -33.32 21.38 7.34
CA ALA A 96 -34.38 21.52 8.35
C ALA A 96 -35.79 21.30 7.76
N ASP A 97 -36.03 21.81 6.54
CA ASP A 97 -37.28 21.56 5.83
C ASP A 97 -37.45 20.08 5.45
N GLY A 98 -36.39 19.44 4.99
CA GLY A 98 -36.40 18.01 4.68
C GLY A 98 -36.60 17.14 5.92
N PHE A 99 -36.14 17.58 7.09
CA PHE A 99 -36.39 16.94 8.38
C PHE A 99 -37.86 17.05 8.78
N ILE A 100 -38.42 18.27 8.75
CA ILE A 100 -39.83 18.55 9.07
C ILE A 100 -40.77 17.72 8.19
N GLU A 101 -40.41 17.58 6.92
CA GLU A 101 -41.09 16.71 5.98
C GLU A 101 -40.95 15.24 6.37
N TYR A 102 -39.74 14.77 6.68
CA TYR A 102 -39.49 13.37 7.07
C TYR A 102 -40.29 12.94 8.30
N ILE A 103 -40.40 13.80 9.32
CA ILE A 103 -41.19 13.52 10.53
C ILE A 103 -42.66 13.95 10.42
N SER A 104 -43.12 14.35 9.23
CA SER A 104 -44.51 14.75 8.95
C SER A 104 -45.05 15.89 9.84
N LEU A 105 -44.19 16.86 10.19
CA LEU A 105 -44.55 17.95 11.11
C LEU A 105 -45.00 19.25 10.40
N ARG A 106 -44.98 19.27 9.06
CA ARG A 106 -45.25 20.48 8.25
C ARG A 106 -46.63 21.08 8.54
N GLU A 107 -47.67 20.26 8.57
CA GLU A 107 -49.05 20.72 8.76
C GLU A 107 -49.28 21.28 10.16
N THR A 108 -48.72 20.65 11.18
CA THR A 108 -48.77 21.13 12.56
C THR A 108 -48.17 22.53 12.71
N ILE A 109 -47.04 22.79 12.04
CA ILE A 109 -46.39 24.10 12.04
C ILE A 109 -47.27 25.15 11.37
N ASN A 110 -47.86 24.82 10.21
CA ASN A 110 -48.75 25.73 9.49
C ASN A 110 -49.95 26.13 10.36
N HIS A 111 -50.60 25.17 11.00
CA HIS A 111 -51.74 25.45 11.89
C HIS A 111 -51.37 26.33 13.09
N ALA A 112 -50.18 26.13 13.67
CA ALA A 112 -49.71 26.96 14.77
C ALA A 112 -49.44 28.42 14.32
N ALA A 113 -48.87 28.62 13.13
CA ALA A 113 -48.62 29.93 12.57
C ALA A 113 -49.93 30.72 12.34
N ASP A 114 -50.95 30.06 11.79
CA ASP A 114 -52.27 30.67 11.57
C ASP A 114 -52.94 31.10 12.88
N ALA A 115 -52.83 30.27 13.93
CA ALA A 115 -53.39 30.58 15.24
C ALA A 115 -52.73 31.82 15.87
N LEU A 116 -51.41 31.96 15.74
CA LEU A 116 -50.67 33.13 16.22
C LEU A 116 -51.06 34.42 15.49
N HIS A 117 -51.17 34.37 14.15
CA HIS A 117 -51.62 35.51 13.37
C HIS A 117 -53.02 35.97 13.78
N LYS A 118 -53.92 35.02 14.04
CA LYS A 118 -55.27 35.35 14.51
C LYS A 118 -55.29 36.02 15.88
N SER A 119 -54.36 35.67 16.77
CA SER A 119 -54.24 36.30 18.10
C SER A 119 -53.62 37.70 18.07
N GLN A 120 -52.85 38.04 17.03
CA GLN A 120 -52.19 39.36 16.91
C GLN A 120 -53.05 40.38 16.17
N ASN A 121 -53.94 39.92 15.29
CA ASN A 121 -54.82 40.75 14.48
C ASN A 121 -56.25 40.87 15.06
N GLY A 122 -56.48 40.34 16.26
CA GLY A 122 -57.77 40.34 16.97
C GLY A 122 -57.79 41.24 18.20
#